data_AF-A0A0M2WJS0-F1
#
_entry.id   AF-A0A0M2WJS0-F1
#
_cell.length_a   1.000
_cell.length_b   1.000
_cell.length_c   1.000
_cell.angle_alpha   90.00
_cell.angle_beta   90.00
_cell.angle_gamma   90.00
#
_symmetry.space_group_name_H-M   'P 1'
#
loop_
_entity.id
_entity.type
_entity.pdbx_description
1 polymer ?
#
loop_
_entity_poly.entity_id
_entity_poly.type
_entity_poly.pdbx_seq_one_letter_code
_entity_poly.pdbx_strand_id
1 'polypeptide(L)'
;MLDITCPYDGDCGRHFDSSAMDASDGAFLKTAIGKSMTFMFLHCPACARMFQFNPVAWTAQACEAVAPKAARPAKKSGKQLEKLLTREKVALPQAYLAHLRSAKPRPDMAIFTDEAPFTLYSLDALCKDVEVDGTSYLAVRQLAGFAQALAQAAGTGSKQAAPFSPAELAECLAIGEENTRILFIDSRDNDALWIYHCDGGDVEKTGLTVTSLMGPGAP
;
A
#
# COMPACT_ATOMS: atom_id res chain seq x y z
N MET A 1 -20.56 -5.61 24.70
CA MET A 1 -21.59 -5.00 23.83
C MET A 1 -21.71 -5.88 22.61
N LEU A 2 -22.89 -5.92 22.00
CA LEU A 2 -23.07 -6.65 20.74
C LEU A 2 -22.38 -5.85 19.62
N ASP A 3 -21.71 -6.55 18.72
CA ASP A 3 -21.11 -5.92 17.55
C ASP A 3 -22.21 -5.48 16.57
N ILE A 4 -21.94 -4.43 15.83
CA ILE A 4 -22.78 -3.93 14.75
C ILE A 4 -22.13 -4.36 13.43
N THR A 5 -22.92 -4.97 12.55
CA THR A 5 -22.48 -5.31 11.20
C THR A 5 -22.91 -4.21 10.23
N CYS A 6 -21.96 -3.73 9.43
CA CYS A 6 -22.24 -2.81 8.34
C CYS A 6 -23.12 -3.52 7.29
N PRO A 7 -24.33 -3.03 6.97
CA PRO A 7 -25.29 -3.75 6.13
C PRO A 7 -24.99 -3.67 4.62
N TYR A 8 -23.77 -3.25 4.26
CA TYR A 8 -23.30 -3.16 2.88
C TYR A 8 -22.36 -4.32 2.59
N ASP A 9 -22.87 -5.56 2.63
CA ASP A 9 -22.05 -6.79 2.60
C ASP A 9 -21.20 -6.96 1.33
N GLY A 10 -21.63 -6.40 0.20
CA GLY A 10 -20.89 -6.42 -1.07
C GLY A 10 -19.81 -5.35 -1.23
N ASP A 11 -19.63 -4.47 -0.23
CA ASP A 11 -18.71 -3.31 -0.31
C ASP A 11 -17.89 -3.17 0.99
N CYS A 12 -18.53 -3.30 2.15
CA CYS A 12 -17.89 -3.18 3.46
C CYS A 12 -18.08 -4.42 4.34
N GLY A 13 -19.32 -4.77 4.71
CA GLY A 13 -19.65 -5.94 5.55
C GLY A 13 -18.98 -6.01 6.95
N ARG A 14 -18.15 -5.03 7.33
CA ARG A 14 -17.36 -5.08 8.57
C ARG A 14 -18.23 -5.10 9.82
N HIS A 15 -17.76 -5.89 10.78
CA HIS A 15 -18.23 -5.90 12.17
C HIS A 15 -17.42 -4.91 13.00
N PHE A 16 -18.08 -4.14 13.85
CA PHE A 16 -17.44 -3.19 14.73
C PHE A 16 -18.25 -2.98 16.01
N ASP A 17 -17.57 -2.62 17.09
CA ASP A 17 -18.22 -2.25 18.34
C ASP A 17 -18.48 -0.73 18.42
N SER A 18 -19.33 -0.32 19.36
CA SER A 18 -19.73 1.09 19.50
C SER A 18 -18.59 2.06 19.86
N SER A 19 -17.45 1.58 20.36
CA SER A 19 -16.27 2.39 20.66
C SER A 19 -15.44 2.73 19.43
N ALA A 20 -15.59 1.96 18.34
CA ALA A 20 -14.97 2.27 17.05
C ALA A 20 -15.70 3.39 16.29
N MET A 21 -16.91 3.76 16.71
CA MET A 21 -17.73 4.80 16.09
C MET A 21 -17.19 6.20 16.39
N ASP A 22 -17.59 7.19 15.59
CA ASP A 22 -17.33 8.56 15.94
C ASP A 22 -18.05 8.97 17.24
N ALA A 23 -17.55 10.03 17.88
CA ALA A 23 -18.06 10.46 19.18
C ALA A 23 -19.54 10.86 19.15
N SER A 24 -20.03 11.41 18.04
CA SER A 24 -21.44 11.80 17.85
C SER A 24 -22.34 10.58 17.77
N ASP A 25 -22.02 9.63 16.91
CA ASP A 25 -22.79 8.42 16.67
C ASP A 25 -22.76 7.50 17.90
N GLY A 26 -21.61 7.36 18.56
CA GLY A 26 -21.49 6.61 19.81
C GLY A 26 -22.35 7.20 20.95
N ALA A 27 -22.40 8.53 21.07
CA ALA A 27 -23.27 9.20 22.05
C ALA A 27 -24.75 9.06 21.69
N PHE A 28 -25.07 9.13 20.39
CA PHE A 28 -26.43 8.98 19.90
C PHE A 28 -26.95 7.55 20.11
N LEU A 29 -26.14 6.53 19.84
CA LEU A 29 -26.48 5.12 20.08
C LEU A 29 -26.76 4.85 21.56
N LYS A 30 -25.92 5.35 22.47
CA LYS A 30 -26.16 5.22 23.92
C LYS A 30 -27.50 5.84 24.34
N THR A 31 -27.82 7.01 23.81
CA THR A 31 -29.09 7.69 24.05
C THR A 31 -30.27 6.90 23.48
N ALA A 32 -30.11 6.35 22.28
CA ALA A 32 -31.13 5.59 21.58
C ALA A 32 -31.46 4.27 22.29
N ILE A 33 -30.45 3.56 22.79
CA ILE A 33 -30.63 2.37 23.66
C ILE A 33 -31.39 2.76 24.93
N GLY A 34 -30.96 3.81 25.63
CA GLY A 34 -31.61 4.26 26.86
C GLY A 34 -33.07 4.68 26.67
N LYS A 35 -33.42 5.17 25.48
CA LYS A 35 -34.79 5.57 25.11
C LYS A 35 -35.59 4.50 24.37
N SER A 36 -35.04 3.30 24.19
CA SER A 36 -35.66 2.21 23.41
C SER A 36 -36.14 2.67 22.01
N MET A 37 -35.32 3.48 21.33
CA MET A 37 -35.63 3.91 19.97
C MET A 37 -35.52 2.71 19.03
N THR A 38 -36.47 2.57 18.11
CA THR A 38 -36.52 1.48 17.12
C THR A 38 -35.90 1.86 15.78
N PHE A 39 -35.44 3.11 15.66
CA PHE A 39 -34.92 3.68 14.43
C PHE A 39 -33.92 4.78 14.74
N MET A 40 -32.77 4.72 14.08
CA MET A 40 -31.77 5.79 14.05
C MET A 40 -30.90 5.65 12.80
N PHE A 41 -30.15 6.70 12.49
CA PHE A 41 -29.09 6.64 11.49
C PHE A 41 -27.73 6.65 12.18
N LEU A 42 -26.82 5.83 11.68
CA LEU A 42 -25.44 5.71 12.13
C LEU A 42 -24.51 5.67 10.92
N HIS A 43 -23.24 6.02 11.10
CA HIS A 43 -22.20 5.87 10.10
C HIS A 43 -21.30 4.69 10.44
N CYS A 44 -20.91 3.94 9.41
CA CYS A 44 -19.90 2.91 9.57
C CYS A 44 -18.53 3.56 9.77
N PRO A 45 -17.76 3.22 10.82
CA PRO A 45 -16.44 3.81 11.04
C PRO A 45 -15.41 3.39 9.99
N ALA A 46 -15.66 2.31 9.24
CA ALA A 46 -14.75 1.83 8.20
C ALA A 46 -15.00 2.49 6.83
N CYS A 47 -16.26 2.56 6.38
CA CYS A 47 -16.60 3.08 5.04
C CYS A 47 -17.30 4.45 5.05
N ALA A 48 -17.57 5.02 6.23
CA ALA A 48 -18.27 6.28 6.46
C ALA A 48 -19.70 6.35 5.88
N ARG A 49 -20.25 5.25 5.34
CA ARG A 49 -21.62 5.22 4.82
C ARG A 49 -22.61 5.25 5.98
N MET A 50 -23.63 6.09 5.82
CA MET A 50 -24.79 6.11 6.70
C MET A 50 -25.64 4.86 6.45
N PHE A 51 -26.18 4.28 7.52
CA PHE A 51 -27.14 3.18 7.48
C PHE A 51 -28.21 3.37 8.56
N GLN A 52 -29.36 2.74 8.38
CA GLN A 52 -30.41 2.70 9.38
C GLN A 52 -30.11 1.61 10.40
N PHE A 53 -30.29 1.90 11.68
CA PHE A 53 -30.09 0.95 12.77
C PHE A 53 -31.29 0.90 13.70
N ASN A 54 -31.63 -0.30 14.17
CA ASN A 54 -32.63 -0.53 15.20
C ASN A 54 -31.94 -1.02 16.48
N PRO A 55 -31.76 -0.15 17.49
CA PRO A 55 -31.15 -0.52 18.78
C PRO A 55 -31.89 -1.58 19.59
N VAL A 56 -33.21 -1.75 19.38
CA VAL A 56 -34.02 -2.73 20.11
C VAL A 56 -33.90 -4.11 19.47
N ALA A 57 -34.00 -4.18 18.14
CA ALA A 57 -33.84 -5.44 17.39
C ALA A 57 -32.38 -5.79 17.11
N TRP A 58 -31.46 -4.85 17.36
CA TRP A 58 -30.03 -4.93 17.05
C TRP A 58 -29.74 -5.27 15.58
N THR A 59 -30.43 -4.60 14.66
CA THR A 59 -30.32 -4.86 13.21
C THR A 59 -29.98 -3.58 12.44
N ALA A 60 -29.14 -3.74 11.41
CA ALA A 60 -28.73 -2.68 10.50
C ALA A 60 -29.35 -2.90 9.11
N GLN A 61 -29.75 -1.82 8.45
CA GLN A 61 -30.30 -1.83 7.09
C GLN A 61 -29.61 -0.75 6.26
N ALA A 62 -29.19 -1.13 5.05
CA ALA A 62 -28.60 -0.21 4.08
C ALA A 62 -29.58 0.90 3.69
N CYS A 63 -29.08 2.13 3.59
CA CYS A 63 -29.82 3.24 3.00
C CYS A 63 -29.59 3.21 1.48
N GLU A 64 -30.64 3.26 0.66
CA GLU A 64 -30.53 3.30 -0.81
C GLU A 64 -29.91 4.61 -1.34
N ALA A 65 -29.64 5.59 -0.47
CA ALA A 65 -28.97 6.83 -0.85
C ALA A 65 -27.52 6.54 -1.28
N VAL A 66 -27.19 6.97 -2.50
CA VAL A 66 -25.86 6.87 -3.14
C VAL A 66 -24.77 7.14 -2.11
N ALA A 67 -23.84 6.19 -1.99
CA ALA A 67 -22.72 6.27 -1.05
C ALA A 67 -22.07 7.66 -1.13
N PRO A 68 -21.84 8.36 0.00
CA PRO A 68 -20.93 9.49 -0.02
C PRO A 68 -19.60 8.94 -0.58
N LYS A 69 -19.07 9.57 -1.64
CA LYS A 69 -17.72 9.27 -2.13
C LYS A 69 -16.82 9.33 -0.90
N ALA A 70 -16.19 8.21 -0.55
CA ALA A 70 -15.23 8.15 0.55
C ALA A 70 -14.38 9.42 0.49
N ALA A 71 -14.32 10.17 1.59
CA ALA A 71 -13.49 11.36 1.66
C ALA A 71 -12.09 10.91 1.25
N ARG A 72 -11.64 11.35 0.06
CA ARG A 72 -10.30 11.00 -0.41
C ARG A 72 -9.35 11.46 0.69
N PRO A 73 -8.53 10.56 1.27
CA PRO A 73 -7.60 10.96 2.32
C PRO A 73 -6.83 12.17 1.82
N ALA A 74 -6.72 13.20 2.66
CA ALA A 74 -6.08 14.44 2.29
C ALA A 74 -4.70 14.11 1.70
N LYS A 75 -4.49 14.50 0.44
CA LYS A 75 -3.26 14.16 -0.29
C LYS A 75 -2.07 14.73 0.50
N LYS A 76 -1.19 13.85 0.98
CA LYS A 76 0.00 14.27 1.72
C LYS A 76 0.85 15.16 0.80
N SER A 77 1.35 16.27 1.33
CA SER A 77 2.32 17.10 0.61
C SER A 77 3.63 16.33 0.44
N GLY A 78 4.43 16.67 -0.58
CA GLY A 78 5.74 16.04 -0.81
C GLY A 78 6.64 16.09 0.44
N LYS A 79 6.64 17.21 1.19
CA LYS A 79 7.39 17.33 2.45
C LYS A 79 6.94 16.33 3.52
N GLN A 80 5.64 16.04 3.60
CA GLN A 80 5.11 15.05 4.55
C GLN A 80 5.51 13.62 4.14
N LEU A 81 5.52 13.33 2.84
CA LEU A 81 5.95 12.03 2.30
C LEU A 81 7.46 11.81 2.51
N GLU A 82 8.29 12.81 2.26
CA GLU A 82 9.73 12.73 2.53
C GLU A 82 10.03 12.54 4.04
N LYS A 83 9.27 13.21 4.90
CA LYS A 83 9.38 13.01 6.35
C LYS A 83 8.98 11.59 6.77
N LEU A 84 7.99 11.01 6.11
CA LEU A 84 7.59 9.61 6.31
C LEU A 84 8.74 8.67 5.92
N LEU A 85 9.30 8.81 4.72
CA LEU A 85 10.45 8.01 4.28
C LEU A 85 11.64 8.12 5.25
N THR A 86 11.93 9.34 5.73
CA THR A 86 12.98 9.56 6.73
C THR A 86 12.71 8.81 8.03
N ARG A 87 11.46 8.84 8.52
CA ARG A 87 11.05 8.15 9.75
C ARG A 87 11.19 6.63 9.62
N GLU A 88 10.83 6.09 8.46
CA GLU A 88 10.99 4.66 8.13
C GLU A 88 12.43 4.30 7.69
N LYS A 89 13.40 5.22 7.87
CA LYS A 89 14.81 5.02 7.52
C LYS A 89 15.02 4.59 6.07
N VAL A 90 14.22 5.11 5.15
CA VAL A 90 14.38 4.92 3.71
C VAL A 90 15.25 6.04 3.16
N ALA A 91 16.47 5.70 2.74
CA ALA A 91 17.39 6.62 2.09
C ALA A 91 17.32 6.43 0.57
N LEU A 92 16.58 7.30 -0.13
CA LEU A 92 16.50 7.26 -1.59
C LEU A 92 17.78 7.85 -2.22
N PRO A 93 18.33 7.24 -3.29
CA PRO A 93 19.45 7.83 -4.02
C PRO A 93 19.10 9.23 -4.53
N GLN A 94 20.08 10.15 -4.46
CA GLN A 94 19.86 11.56 -4.77
C GLN A 94 19.38 11.77 -6.22
N ALA A 95 19.88 10.97 -7.17
CA ALA A 95 19.43 11.00 -8.56
C ALA A 95 17.94 10.61 -8.69
N TYR A 96 17.49 9.61 -7.93
CA TYR A 96 16.08 9.22 -7.93
C TYR A 96 15.19 10.29 -7.27
N LEU A 97 15.64 10.90 -6.17
CA LEU A 97 14.94 12.04 -5.57
C LEU A 97 14.81 13.22 -6.53
N ALA A 98 15.86 13.50 -7.33
CA ALA A 98 15.81 14.54 -8.34
C ALA A 98 14.78 14.24 -9.42
N HIS A 99 14.68 12.98 -9.87
CA HIS A 99 13.63 12.50 -10.78
C HIS A 99 12.22 12.74 -10.20
N LEU A 100 11.98 12.29 -8.98
CA LEU A 100 10.67 12.43 -8.30
C LEU A 100 10.24 13.89 -8.09
N ARG A 101 11.20 14.79 -7.92
CA ARG A 101 10.96 16.24 -7.73
C ARG A 101 10.92 17.02 -9.04
N SER A 102 11.22 16.40 -10.17
CA SER A 102 11.19 17.06 -11.47
C SER A 102 9.76 17.52 -11.83
N ALA A 103 9.63 18.55 -12.67
CA ALA A 103 8.31 19.07 -13.04
C ALA A 103 7.48 18.09 -13.89
N LYS A 104 8.13 17.12 -14.53
CA LYS A 104 7.53 16.08 -15.37
C LYS A 104 8.29 14.77 -15.14
N PRO A 105 8.10 14.10 -14.00
CA PRO A 105 8.72 12.81 -13.76
C PRO A 105 8.20 11.85 -14.82
N ARG A 106 9.11 11.11 -15.46
CA ARG A 106 8.73 10.05 -16.39
C ARG A 106 8.00 8.96 -15.58
N PRO A 107 6.74 8.63 -15.91
CA PRO A 107 5.99 7.63 -15.17
C PRO A 107 6.35 6.21 -15.61
N ASP A 108 6.87 6.04 -16.82
CA ASP A 108 7.10 4.72 -17.42
C ASP A 108 8.55 4.56 -17.87
N MET A 109 9.10 3.35 -17.72
CA MET A 109 10.44 3.01 -18.18
C MET A 109 10.42 1.69 -18.95
N ALA A 110 10.78 1.76 -20.23
CA ALA A 110 11.07 0.57 -21.02
C ALA A 110 12.42 -0.02 -20.58
N ILE A 111 12.40 -1.29 -20.17
CA ILE A 111 13.62 -2.06 -19.86
C ILE A 111 13.94 -3.02 -21.01
N PHE A 112 12.90 -3.64 -21.57
CA PHE A 112 12.96 -4.52 -22.72
C PHE A 112 12.16 -3.89 -23.86
N THR A 113 12.65 -4.03 -25.10
CA THR A 113 12.03 -3.41 -26.27
C THR A 113 10.69 -4.02 -26.64
N ASP A 114 10.51 -5.32 -26.36
CA ASP A 114 9.35 -6.10 -26.80
C ASP A 114 8.33 -6.34 -25.68
N GLU A 115 8.49 -5.66 -24.54
CA GLU A 115 7.64 -5.82 -23.36
C GLU A 115 7.01 -4.52 -22.91
N ALA A 116 5.99 -4.62 -22.06
CA ALA A 116 5.38 -3.44 -21.47
C ALA A 116 6.39 -2.69 -20.58
N PRO A 117 6.33 -1.36 -20.56
CA PRO A 117 7.20 -0.58 -19.71
C PRO A 117 6.81 -0.73 -18.23
N PHE A 118 7.80 -0.62 -17.35
CA PHE A 118 7.59 -0.55 -15.92
C PHE A 118 6.99 0.81 -15.55
N THR A 119 5.95 0.80 -14.73
CA THR A 119 5.41 2.01 -14.12
C THR A 119 6.25 2.37 -12.90
N LEU A 120 6.95 3.50 -12.96
CA LEU A 120 7.74 4.05 -11.86
C LEU A 120 6.83 4.66 -10.79
N TYR A 121 7.19 4.40 -9.54
CA TYR A 121 6.48 4.91 -8.39
C TYR A 121 6.70 6.42 -8.22
N SER A 122 5.59 7.14 -8.15
CA SER A 122 5.59 8.50 -7.61
C SER A 122 5.97 8.50 -6.12
N LEU A 123 6.33 9.66 -5.58
CA LEU A 123 6.60 9.82 -4.15
C LEU A 123 5.42 9.38 -3.26
N ASP A 124 4.19 9.58 -3.74
CA ASP A 124 2.99 9.09 -3.05
C ASP A 124 2.93 7.55 -3.08
N ALA A 125 3.18 6.95 -4.23
CA ALA A 125 3.18 5.49 -4.42
C ALA A 125 4.24 4.79 -3.56
N LEU A 126 5.46 5.34 -3.48
CA LEU A 126 6.53 4.81 -2.61
C LEU A 126 6.12 4.71 -1.13
N CYS A 127 5.20 5.59 -0.72
CA CYS A 127 4.71 5.70 0.65
C CYS A 127 3.35 5.02 0.88
N LYS A 128 2.81 4.29 -0.10
CA LYS A 128 1.60 3.48 0.09
C LYS A 128 1.96 2.18 0.80
N ASP A 129 1.03 1.73 1.62
CA ASP A 129 1.10 0.41 2.23
C ASP A 129 0.75 -0.65 1.16
N VAL A 130 1.55 -1.70 1.09
CA VAL A 130 1.35 -2.90 0.30
C VAL A 130 1.44 -4.10 1.23
N GLU A 131 0.62 -5.12 0.96
CA GLU A 131 0.60 -6.34 1.77
C GLU A 131 1.44 -7.41 1.08
N VAL A 132 2.39 -7.99 1.82
CA VAL A 132 3.18 -9.15 1.40
C VAL A 132 3.04 -10.20 2.50
N ASP A 133 2.44 -11.35 2.16
CA ASP A 133 2.15 -12.46 3.08
C ASP A 133 1.53 -12.02 4.41
N GLY A 134 0.50 -11.17 4.34
CA GLY A 134 -0.24 -10.68 5.51
C GLY A 134 0.47 -9.60 6.34
N THR A 135 1.67 -9.18 5.92
CA THR A 135 2.41 -8.08 6.56
C THR A 135 2.40 -6.84 5.68
N SER A 136 2.11 -5.69 6.30
CA SER A 136 2.05 -4.39 5.62
C SER A 136 3.44 -3.74 5.56
N TYR A 137 3.87 -3.37 4.37
CA TYR A 137 5.12 -2.64 4.10
C TYR A 137 4.84 -1.37 3.31
N LEU A 138 5.69 -0.35 3.43
CA LEU A 138 5.71 0.69 2.39
C LEU A 138 6.11 0.05 1.06
N ALA A 139 5.50 0.48 -0.05
CA ALA A 139 5.81 -0.04 -1.39
C ALA A 139 7.32 -0.05 -1.68
N VAL A 140 8.04 1.00 -1.29
CA VAL A 140 9.50 1.10 -1.44
C VAL A 140 10.30 0.00 -0.69
N ARG A 141 9.71 -0.58 0.36
CA ARG A 141 10.30 -1.63 1.21
C ARG A 141 9.66 -3.01 1.00
N GLN A 142 8.82 -3.20 -0.01
CA GLN A 142 8.09 -4.46 -0.20
C GLN A 142 9.01 -5.68 -0.39
N LEU A 143 10.23 -5.48 -0.91
CA LEU A 143 11.24 -6.54 -1.04
C LEU A 143 11.69 -7.13 0.31
N ALA A 144 11.53 -6.40 1.43
CA ALA A 144 11.76 -6.96 2.76
C ALA A 144 10.74 -8.05 3.10
N GLY A 145 9.48 -7.88 2.68
CA GLY A 145 8.45 -8.91 2.83
C GLY A 145 8.76 -10.13 2.00
N PHE A 146 9.09 -9.95 0.72
CA PHE A 146 9.45 -11.06 -0.17
C PHE A 146 10.72 -11.78 0.27
N ALA A 147 11.74 -11.06 0.75
CA ALA A 147 12.94 -11.66 1.31
C ALA A 147 12.64 -12.52 2.56
N GLN A 148 11.74 -12.05 3.42
CA GLN A 148 11.29 -12.80 4.59
C GLN A 148 10.54 -14.06 4.17
N ALA A 149 9.62 -13.96 3.20
CA ALA A 149 8.88 -15.10 2.64
C ALA A 149 9.83 -16.15 2.05
N LEU A 150 10.81 -15.72 1.25
CA LEU A 150 11.83 -16.58 0.67
C LEU A 150 12.67 -17.28 1.75
N ALA A 151 13.09 -16.56 2.79
CA ALA A 151 13.85 -17.14 3.89
C ALA A 151 13.06 -18.21 4.66
N GLN A 152 11.74 -18.03 4.79
CA GLN A 152 10.85 -19.02 5.39
C GLN A 152 10.63 -20.24 4.49
N ALA A 153 10.52 -20.04 3.18
CA ALA A 153 10.30 -21.11 2.21
C ALA A 153 11.56 -21.96 1.91
N ALA A 154 12.75 -21.34 1.91
CA ALA A 154 13.99 -21.98 1.48
C ALA A 154 14.51 -23.10 2.42
N GLY A 155 14.04 -23.17 3.67
CA GLY A 155 14.59 -24.07 4.69
C GLY A 155 16.11 -23.91 4.88
N THR A 156 16.74 -24.77 5.68
CA THR A 156 18.20 -24.72 5.95
C THR A 156 19.07 -25.28 4.80
N GLY A 157 18.49 -25.55 3.62
CA GLY A 157 19.10 -26.42 2.60
C GLY A 157 19.27 -25.84 1.19
N SER A 158 18.80 -24.62 0.90
CA SER A 158 18.92 -24.06 -0.45
C SER A 158 20.38 -23.74 -0.80
N LYS A 159 20.90 -24.44 -1.81
CA LYS A 159 22.27 -24.32 -2.35
C LYS A 159 22.33 -23.55 -3.68
N GLN A 160 21.37 -22.67 -3.94
CA GLN A 160 21.43 -21.85 -5.15
C GLN A 160 22.21 -20.57 -4.84
N ALA A 161 23.25 -20.29 -5.63
CA ALA A 161 23.97 -19.02 -5.58
C ALA A 161 23.04 -17.93 -6.11
N ALA A 162 22.14 -17.44 -5.26
CA ALA A 162 21.29 -16.31 -5.56
C ALA A 162 22.16 -15.04 -5.66
N PRO A 163 21.91 -14.14 -6.63
CA PRO A 163 22.66 -12.88 -6.76
C PRO A 163 22.53 -11.94 -5.54
N PHE A 164 21.54 -12.20 -4.70
CA PHE A 164 21.28 -11.52 -3.43
C PHE A 164 20.98 -12.54 -2.35
N SER A 165 21.57 -12.35 -1.17
CA SER A 165 21.06 -12.94 0.07
C SER A 165 19.71 -12.30 0.44
N PRO A 166 18.87 -12.96 1.26
CA PRO A 166 17.63 -12.36 1.74
C PRO A 166 17.85 -11.01 2.45
N ALA A 167 18.96 -10.87 3.19
CA ALA A 167 19.29 -9.61 3.86
C ALA A 167 19.61 -8.48 2.86
N GLU A 168 20.36 -8.78 1.79
CA GLU A 168 20.65 -7.79 0.75
C GLU A 168 19.38 -7.40 -0.03
N LEU A 169 18.54 -8.38 -0.35
CA LEU A 169 17.27 -8.14 -1.04
C LEU A 169 16.33 -7.27 -0.21
N ALA A 170 16.25 -7.50 1.11
CA ALA A 170 15.41 -6.72 2.02
C ALA A 170 15.82 -5.24 2.11
N GLU A 171 17.09 -4.92 1.86
CA GLU A 171 17.58 -3.53 1.85
C GLU A 171 17.41 -2.83 0.50
N CYS A 172 17.09 -3.58 -0.56
CA CYS A 172 16.85 -2.99 -1.88
C CYS A 172 15.55 -2.16 -1.90
N LEU A 173 15.53 -1.14 -2.78
CA LEU A 173 14.43 -0.18 -2.83
C LEU A 173 13.58 -0.41 -4.06
N ALA A 174 12.31 -0.78 -3.88
CA ALA A 174 11.38 -0.91 -4.97
C ALA A 174 10.99 0.47 -5.51
N ILE A 175 11.06 0.64 -6.83
CA ILE A 175 10.84 1.94 -7.49
C ILE A 175 9.84 1.88 -8.63
N GLY A 176 9.34 0.69 -8.98
CA GLY A 176 8.30 0.55 -9.98
C GLY A 176 7.87 -0.89 -10.13
N GLU A 177 6.86 -1.10 -10.96
CA GLU A 177 6.29 -2.43 -11.21
C GLU A 177 5.79 -2.58 -12.64
N GLU A 178 5.78 -3.82 -13.10
CA GLU A 178 5.12 -4.26 -14.32
C GLU A 178 4.47 -5.62 -13.99
N ASN A 179 3.14 -5.69 -14.00
CA ASN A 179 2.41 -6.87 -13.52
C ASN A 179 2.89 -7.36 -12.14
N THR A 180 3.45 -8.57 -12.07
CA THR A 180 4.00 -9.19 -10.86
C THR A 180 5.49 -8.90 -10.67
N ARG A 181 6.13 -8.17 -11.58
CA ARG A 181 7.56 -7.87 -11.56
C ARG A 181 7.83 -6.54 -10.89
N ILE A 182 8.83 -6.52 -10.02
CA ILE A 182 9.19 -5.34 -9.24
C ILE A 182 10.55 -4.83 -9.73
N LEU A 183 10.58 -3.59 -10.19
CA LEU A 183 11.82 -2.88 -10.48
C LEU A 183 12.39 -2.29 -9.19
N PHE A 184 13.66 -2.54 -8.93
CA PHE A 184 14.33 -2.06 -7.71
C PHE A 184 15.74 -1.54 -7.94
N ILE A 185 16.20 -0.73 -6.99
CA ILE A 185 17.57 -0.22 -6.89
C ILE A 185 18.37 -1.15 -5.96
N ASP A 186 19.51 -1.63 -6.45
CA ASP A 186 20.46 -2.41 -5.66
C ASP A 186 20.99 -1.57 -4.48
N SER A 187 20.83 -2.08 -3.25
CA SER A 187 21.26 -1.38 -2.04
C SER A 187 22.78 -1.31 -1.88
N ARG A 188 23.53 -2.19 -2.57
CA ARG A 188 25.00 -2.31 -2.45
C ARG A 188 25.73 -1.18 -3.15
N ASP A 189 25.20 -0.72 -4.29
CA ASP A 189 25.78 0.38 -5.07
C ASP A 189 24.86 1.61 -5.15
N ASN A 190 23.58 1.49 -4.76
CA ASN A 190 22.58 2.55 -4.82
C ASN A 190 22.35 3.13 -6.23
N ASP A 191 22.64 2.35 -7.27
CA ASP A 191 22.57 2.82 -8.66
C ASP A 191 22.06 1.75 -9.64
N ALA A 192 22.50 0.49 -9.54
CA ALA A 192 22.10 -0.54 -10.50
C ALA A 192 20.62 -0.90 -10.36
N LEU A 193 19.94 -1.01 -11.50
CA LEU A 193 18.54 -1.43 -11.54
C LEU A 193 18.42 -2.92 -11.80
N TRP A 194 17.51 -3.56 -11.06
CA TRP A 194 17.24 -4.99 -11.13
C TRP A 194 15.73 -5.23 -11.10
N ILE A 195 15.33 -6.41 -11.56
CA ILE A 195 13.94 -6.86 -11.53
C ILE A 195 13.84 -8.04 -10.56
N TYR A 196 12.84 -8.03 -9.70
CA TYR A 196 12.44 -9.16 -8.87
C TYR A 196 11.15 -9.77 -9.44
N HIS A 197 11.15 -11.09 -9.64
CA HIS A 197 10.02 -11.84 -10.18
C HIS A 197 9.27 -12.53 -9.04
N CYS A 198 8.08 -12.04 -8.68
CA CYS A 198 7.34 -12.55 -7.52
C CYS A 198 6.90 -14.01 -7.64
N ASP A 199 6.75 -14.53 -8.85
CA ASP A 199 6.26 -15.91 -9.10
C ASP A 199 7.32 -16.98 -8.80
N GLY A 200 8.61 -16.64 -8.93
CA GLY A 200 9.74 -17.56 -8.73
C GLY A 200 10.73 -17.12 -7.66
N GLY A 201 10.68 -15.85 -7.25
CA GLY A 201 11.64 -15.23 -6.33
C GLY A 201 13.02 -15.00 -6.94
N ASP A 202 13.16 -15.15 -8.25
CA ASP A 202 14.39 -14.87 -8.99
C ASP A 202 14.56 -13.37 -9.27
N VAL A 203 15.80 -13.01 -9.57
CA VAL A 203 16.23 -11.63 -9.80
C VAL A 203 17.01 -11.53 -11.10
N GLU A 204 16.73 -10.48 -11.85
CA GLU A 204 17.34 -10.22 -13.14
C GLU A 204 18.04 -8.87 -13.14
N LYS A 205 19.31 -8.85 -13.54
CA LYS A 205 20.07 -7.61 -13.66
C LYS A 205 19.68 -6.88 -14.93
N THR A 206 19.33 -5.61 -14.82
CA THR A 206 19.13 -4.77 -16.01
C THR A 206 20.45 -4.18 -16.49
N GLY A 207 20.48 -3.67 -17.72
CA GLY A 207 21.56 -2.83 -18.23
C GLY A 207 21.47 -1.35 -17.80
N LEU A 208 20.52 -1.01 -16.90
CA LEU A 208 20.15 0.35 -16.56
C LEU A 208 20.57 0.73 -15.14
N THR A 209 20.63 2.03 -14.92
CA THR A 209 21.02 2.67 -13.66
C THR A 209 19.98 3.70 -13.23
N VAL A 210 20.01 4.15 -11.98
CA VAL A 210 19.16 5.26 -11.51
C VAL A 210 19.37 6.51 -12.35
N THR A 211 20.60 6.76 -12.82
CA THR A 211 20.88 7.90 -13.72
C THR A 211 20.22 7.77 -15.09
N SER A 212 19.92 6.54 -15.54
CA SER A 212 19.18 6.29 -16.79
C SER A 212 17.74 6.83 -16.72
N LEU A 213 17.19 7.00 -15.51
CA LEU A 213 15.87 7.62 -15.28
C LEU A 213 15.82 9.10 -15.66
N MET A 214 16.97 9.78 -15.67
CA MET A 214 17.08 11.22 -15.91
C MET A 214 17.42 11.58 -17.37
N GLY A 215 17.67 10.59 -18.24
CA GLY A 215 18.14 10.80 -19.61
C GLY A 215 17.03 11.08 -20.63
N PRO A 216 17.27 11.96 -21.63
CA PRO A 216 16.43 12.07 -22.81
C PRO A 216 16.70 10.87 -23.74
N GLY A 217 16.03 9.75 -23.49
CA GLY A 217 16.14 8.54 -24.31
C GLY A 217 16.96 7.44 -23.65
N ALA A 218 16.26 6.48 -23.06
CA ALA A 218 16.66 5.08 -23.04
C ALA A 218 15.69 4.38 -24.03
N PRO A 219 16.17 3.36 -24.76
CA PRO A 219 15.81 3.02 -26.16
C PRO A 219 14.31 2.99 -26.47
#